data_AF-A0A2N0AHD9-F1
#
_entry.id   AF-A0A2N0AHD9-F1
#
_cell.length_a   1.000
_cell.length_b   1.000
_cell.length_c   1.000
_cell.angle_alpha   90.00
_cell.angle_beta   90.00
_cell.angle_gamma   90.00
#
_symmetry.space_group_name_H-M   'P 1'
#
loop_
_entity.id
_entity.type
_entity.pdbx_description
1 polymer ?
#
loop_
_entity_poly.entity_id
_entity_poly.type
_entity_poly.pdbx_seq_one_letter_code
_entity_poly.pdbx_strand_id
1 'polypeptide(L)'
;MKSFQNKTKLLIVLSLVAGFSFQCEKKKEDDNTATLVALAGLTTSAGDCSVSAVGKATINTWTTDVTGNTAGTISKLGSVPIVGHTTAAIKLTSDASTVLTVNGSAFIIVYKTTECPLNTSNIATITTQYTITGGSDSSSEFPSSYKIANQTATLTFNGAAGGYYVFIYAQPSKGQSAAVNYTFSP
;
A
#
# COMPACT_ATOMS: atom_id res chain seq x y z
N MET A 1 -25.13 10.83 -28.23
CA MET A 1 -25.22 9.66 -27.31
C MET A 1 -24.56 9.86 -25.92
N LYS A 2 -24.27 11.10 -25.46
CA LYS A 2 -23.68 11.34 -24.11
C LYS A 2 -24.69 11.62 -22.99
N SER A 3 -25.95 11.91 -23.33
CA SER A 3 -27.00 12.24 -22.34
C SER A 3 -27.62 11.01 -21.67
N PHE A 4 -27.62 9.85 -22.34
CA PHE A 4 -28.22 8.62 -21.81
C PHE A 4 -27.38 7.96 -20.71
N GLN A 5 -26.04 8.03 -20.77
CA GLN A 5 -25.16 7.43 -19.76
C GLN A 5 -25.28 8.10 -18.37
N ASN A 6 -25.51 9.42 -18.32
CA ASN A 6 -25.71 10.12 -17.05
C ASN A 6 -27.09 9.82 -16.43
N LYS A 7 -28.11 9.54 -17.24
CA LYS A 7 -29.46 9.20 -16.75
C LYS A 7 -29.52 7.80 -16.16
N THR A 8 -28.77 6.84 -16.71
CA THR A 8 -28.70 5.48 -16.16
C THR A 8 -28.00 5.44 -14.80
N LYS A 9 -26.93 6.23 -14.60
CA LYS A 9 -26.27 6.35 -13.28
C LYS A 9 -27.20 6.95 -12.21
N LEU A 10 -27.99 7.96 -12.57
CA LEU A 10 -28.98 8.55 -11.67
C LEU A 10 -30.08 7.54 -11.30
N LEU A 11 -30.56 6.74 -12.26
CA LEU A 11 -31.55 5.69 -12.04
C LEU A 11 -31.05 4.58 -11.09
N ILE A 12 -29.78 4.19 -11.21
CA ILE A 12 -29.17 3.20 -10.30
C ILE A 12 -29.11 3.76 -8.88
N VAL A 13 -28.67 5.00 -8.69
CA VAL A 13 -28.61 5.64 -7.36
C VAL A 13 -30.01 5.82 -6.77
N LEU A 14 -31.00 6.23 -7.58
CA LEU A 14 -32.38 6.43 -7.11
C LEU A 14 -33.08 5.11 -6.77
N SER A 15 -32.77 4.03 -7.50
CA SER A 15 -33.25 2.68 -7.19
C SER A 15 -32.66 2.13 -5.88
N LEU A 16 -31.42 2.49 -5.58
CA LEU A 16 -30.76 2.13 -4.32
C LEU A 16 -31.39 2.85 -3.13
N VAL A 17 -31.67 4.16 -3.26
CA VAL A 17 -32.32 4.95 -2.20
C VAL A 17 -33.77 4.51 -1.97
N ALA A 18 -34.51 4.17 -3.03
CA ALA A 18 -35.87 3.64 -2.90
C ALA A 18 -35.92 2.24 -2.25
N GLY A 19 -34.88 1.42 -2.46
CA GLY A 19 -34.71 0.12 -1.80
C GLY A 19 -34.53 0.22 -0.28
N PHE A 20 -33.92 1.30 0.21
CA PHE A 20 -33.77 1.55 1.65
C PHE A 20 -35.03 2.11 2.32
N SER A 21 -35.92 2.79 1.59
CA SER A 21 -37.16 3.34 2.17
C SER A 21 -38.26 2.30 2.45
N PHE A 22 -38.18 1.09 1.86
CA PHE A 22 -39.16 0.01 2.08
C PHE A 22 -38.74 -1.03 3.14
N GLN A 23 -37.57 -0.87 3.78
CA GLN A 23 -37.11 -1.76 4.86
C GLN A 23 -37.19 -1.13 6.26
N CYS A 24 -37.94 -0.04 6.43
CA CYS A 24 -38.24 0.56 7.74
C CYS A 24 -39.50 -0.01 8.42
N GLU A 25 -39.94 -1.22 8.05
CA GLU A 25 -40.88 -1.99 8.87
C GLU A 25 -40.19 -3.18 9.54
N LYS A 26 -39.86 -2.94 10.81
CA LYS A 26 -39.66 -3.89 11.91
C LYS A 26 -39.38 -5.34 11.51
N LYS A 27 -38.09 -5.69 11.47
CA LYS A 27 -37.63 -6.99 12.00
C LYS A 27 -36.45 -6.80 12.93
N LYS A 28 -36.55 -7.52 14.05
CA LYS A 28 -35.56 -7.61 15.11
C LYS A 28 -34.34 -8.37 14.62
N GLU A 29 -33.18 -7.92 15.13
CA GLU A 29 -31.88 -8.60 15.26
C GLU A 29 -31.08 -8.91 13.97
N ASP A 30 -29.86 -8.34 13.97
CA ASP A 30 -28.61 -8.81 13.34
C ASP A 30 -28.33 -8.67 11.83
N ASP A 31 -28.79 -7.60 11.15
CA ASP A 31 -28.45 -7.37 9.73
C ASP A 31 -27.65 -6.08 9.41
N ASN A 32 -27.27 -5.29 10.42
CA ASN A 32 -26.46 -4.08 10.18
C ASN A 32 -24.99 -4.40 9.88
N THR A 33 -24.47 -5.55 10.31
CA THR A 33 -23.08 -5.94 10.12
C THR A 33 -22.77 -6.22 8.65
N ALA A 34 -23.66 -6.90 7.93
CA ALA A 34 -23.44 -7.22 6.51
C ALA A 34 -23.42 -5.96 5.63
N THR A 35 -24.29 -4.99 5.92
CA THR A 35 -24.38 -3.73 5.16
C THR A 35 -23.23 -2.79 5.50
N LEU A 36 -22.79 -2.73 6.76
CA LEU A 36 -21.58 -2.00 7.17
C LEU A 36 -20.30 -2.64 6.64
N VAL A 37 -20.22 -3.97 6.57
CA VAL A 37 -19.10 -4.71 5.95
C VAL A 37 -19.08 -4.50 4.44
N ALA A 38 -20.24 -4.44 3.77
CA ALA A 38 -20.32 -4.10 2.36
C ALA A 38 -19.91 -2.64 2.08
N LEU A 39 -20.27 -1.69 2.95
CA LEU A 39 -19.83 -0.30 2.87
C LEU A 39 -18.34 -0.13 3.22
N ALA A 40 -17.80 -0.92 4.15
CA ALA A 40 -16.37 -0.99 4.45
C ALA A 40 -15.58 -1.61 3.27
N GLY A 41 -16.18 -2.57 2.56
CA GLY A 41 -15.66 -3.14 1.31
C GLY A 41 -15.61 -2.14 0.15
N LEU A 42 -16.50 -1.15 0.14
CA LEU A 42 -16.49 -0.06 -0.86
C LEU A 42 -15.47 1.05 -0.57
N THR A 43 -14.96 1.14 0.66
CA THR A 43 -14.00 2.17 1.09
C THR A 43 -12.59 1.63 1.27
N THR A 44 -12.40 0.31 1.22
CA THR A 44 -11.09 -0.33 1.16
C THR A 44 -10.73 -0.58 -0.30
N SER A 45 -9.71 0.10 -0.81
CA SER A 45 -9.12 -0.29 -2.10
C SER A 45 -8.61 -1.72 -1.93
N ALA A 46 -9.22 -2.69 -2.62
CA ALA A 46 -8.88 -4.10 -2.56
C ALA A 46 -7.58 -4.40 -3.33
N GLY A 47 -6.50 -3.66 -3.03
CA GLY A 47 -5.21 -3.75 -3.69
C GLY A 47 -4.74 -5.20 -3.85
N ASP A 48 -3.90 -5.44 -4.86
CA ASP A 48 -3.44 -6.78 -5.25
C ASP A 48 -2.50 -7.45 -4.24
N CYS A 49 -2.12 -6.74 -3.17
CA CYS A 49 -1.23 -7.23 -2.14
C CYS A 49 -1.67 -6.76 -0.75
N SER A 50 -1.70 -7.66 0.22
CA SER A 50 -2.00 -7.37 1.61
C SER A 50 -0.74 -7.46 2.47
N VAL A 51 -0.57 -6.49 3.37
CA VAL A 51 0.61 -6.34 4.23
C VAL A 51 0.18 -6.41 5.70
N SER A 52 0.63 -7.47 6.36
CA SER A 52 0.47 -7.66 7.80
C SER A 52 1.74 -7.15 8.49
N ALA A 53 1.77 -5.87 8.83
CA ALA A 53 2.85 -5.27 9.62
C ALA A 53 2.48 -5.30 11.12
N VAL A 54 3.46 -5.60 11.98
CA VAL A 54 3.24 -5.72 13.44
C VAL A 54 2.60 -4.44 13.99
N GLY A 55 1.53 -4.60 14.77
CA GLY A 55 0.87 -3.49 15.47
C GLY A 55 -0.10 -2.66 14.61
N LYS A 56 -0.35 -3.05 13.36
CA LYS A 56 -1.37 -2.43 12.49
C LYS A 56 -2.35 -3.49 11.98
N ALA A 57 -3.57 -3.05 11.65
CA ALA A 57 -4.49 -3.86 10.87
C ALA A 57 -3.90 -4.13 9.47
N THR A 58 -4.35 -5.20 8.81
CA THR A 58 -3.90 -5.55 7.46
C THR A 58 -4.06 -4.37 6.50
N ILE A 59 -2.97 -4.00 5.83
CA ILE A 59 -2.94 -2.90 4.87
C ILE A 59 -3.02 -3.51 3.47
N ASN A 60 -4.08 -3.19 2.72
CA ASN A 60 -4.15 -3.53 1.31
C ASN A 60 -3.45 -2.43 0.48
N THR A 61 -2.60 -2.85 -0.44
CA THR A 61 -1.79 -1.96 -1.28
C THR A 61 -1.68 -2.53 -2.69
N TRP A 62 -1.21 -1.70 -3.61
CA TRP A 62 -0.92 -2.11 -4.98
C TRP A 62 0.56 -2.40 -5.16
N THR A 63 0.83 -3.41 -5.99
CA THR A 63 2.17 -3.84 -6.35
C THR A 63 2.61 -3.15 -7.63
N THR A 64 3.85 -2.68 -7.63
CA THR A 64 4.57 -2.22 -8.82
C THR A 64 5.72 -3.19 -9.06
N ASP A 65 5.65 -3.95 -10.15
CA ASP A 65 6.73 -4.82 -10.58
C ASP A 65 7.84 -3.99 -11.23
N VAL A 66 9.08 -4.20 -10.79
CA VAL A 66 10.25 -3.50 -11.34
C VAL A 66 11.27 -4.53 -11.83
N THR A 67 11.65 -4.40 -13.10
CA THR A 67 12.64 -5.23 -13.78
C THR A 67 13.60 -4.36 -14.60
N GLY A 68 14.89 -4.73 -14.68
CA GLY A 68 15.92 -3.96 -15.42
C GLY A 68 16.23 -2.57 -14.82
N ASN A 69 17.14 -1.78 -15.41
CA ASN A 69 17.37 -0.38 -14.98
C ASN A 69 16.14 0.48 -15.29
N THR A 70 15.36 0.81 -14.27
CA THR A 70 14.09 1.53 -14.41
C THR A 70 14.00 2.67 -13.40
N ALA A 71 13.62 3.86 -13.86
CA ALA A 71 13.28 5.01 -13.02
C ALA A 71 11.80 5.36 -13.21
N GLY A 72 11.11 5.70 -12.13
CA GLY A 72 9.69 6.03 -12.21
C GLY A 72 9.10 6.63 -10.94
N THR A 73 7.88 7.10 -11.08
CA THR A 73 7.01 7.39 -9.94
C THR A 73 6.15 6.17 -9.67
N ILE A 74 5.83 5.91 -8.40
CA ILE A 74 4.93 4.82 -8.03
C ILE A 74 3.59 5.03 -8.75
N SER A 75 3.26 4.12 -9.66
CA SER A 75 2.14 4.27 -10.61
C SER A 75 0.79 3.87 -9.99
N LYS A 76 0.82 3.04 -8.95
CA LYS A 76 -0.37 2.60 -8.22
C LYS A 76 -0.19 2.84 -6.73
N LEU A 77 -1.09 3.62 -6.16
CA LEU A 77 -1.08 3.99 -4.76
C LEU A 77 -2.29 3.35 -4.07
N GLY A 78 -2.02 2.66 -2.96
CA GLY A 78 -3.03 2.31 -1.97
C GLY A 78 -3.26 3.45 -1.00
N SER A 79 -4.34 3.36 -0.23
CA SER A 79 -4.62 4.30 0.85
C SER A 79 -5.08 3.55 2.08
N VAL A 80 -4.52 3.88 3.24
CA VAL A 80 -5.09 3.39 4.51
C VAL A 80 -6.37 4.16 4.80
N PRO A 81 -7.52 3.47 4.96
CA PRO A 81 -8.77 4.11 5.32
C PRO A 81 -8.62 4.96 6.57
N ILE A 82 -9.42 6.02 6.70
CA ILE A 82 -9.49 6.92 7.87
C ILE A 82 -8.30 7.89 8.00
N VAL A 83 -7.05 7.45 7.84
CA VAL A 83 -5.85 8.31 7.99
C VAL A 83 -5.31 8.88 6.68
N GLY A 84 -5.74 8.36 5.53
CA GLY A 84 -5.37 8.90 4.22
C GLY A 84 -3.89 8.73 3.87
N HIS A 85 -3.17 7.86 4.59
CA HIS A 85 -1.78 7.56 4.31
C HIS A 85 -1.68 6.76 3.01
N THR A 86 -0.68 7.08 2.21
CA THR A 86 -0.47 6.46 0.90
C THR A 86 0.45 5.26 1.04
N THR A 87 0.09 4.16 0.40
CA THR A 87 0.83 2.91 0.49
C THR A 87 1.21 2.39 -0.88
N ALA A 88 2.35 1.70 -0.95
CA ALA A 88 2.81 1.05 -2.17
C ALA A 88 3.66 -0.18 -1.82
N ALA A 89 3.63 -1.19 -2.68
CA ALA A 89 4.56 -2.31 -2.62
C ALA A 89 5.35 -2.37 -3.94
N ILE A 90 6.67 -2.36 -3.86
CA ILE A 90 7.54 -2.54 -5.03
C ILE A 90 8.04 -3.97 -5.02
N LYS A 91 7.67 -4.76 -6.03
CA LYS A 91 8.21 -6.10 -6.23
C LYS A 91 9.45 -6.00 -7.11
N LEU A 92 10.55 -6.57 -6.65
CA LEU A 92 11.80 -6.59 -7.40
C LEU A 92 12.48 -7.95 -7.26
N THR A 93 13.28 -8.28 -8.27
CA THR A 93 14.28 -9.35 -8.17
C THR A 93 15.62 -8.68 -8.00
N SER A 94 16.34 -9.01 -6.94
CA SER A 94 17.67 -8.49 -6.69
C SER A 94 18.71 -9.55 -7.02
N ASP A 95 19.83 -9.11 -7.54
CA ASP A 95 21.12 -9.75 -7.33
C ASP A 95 21.85 -9.09 -6.14
N ALA A 96 23.03 -9.59 -5.77
CA ALA A 96 23.78 -9.12 -4.61
C ALA A 96 24.36 -7.69 -4.76
N SER A 97 24.00 -6.97 -5.83
CA SER A 97 24.42 -5.58 -6.12
C SER A 97 23.27 -4.64 -6.42
N THR A 98 22.02 -5.14 -6.46
CA THR A 98 20.86 -4.35 -6.82
C THR A 98 20.62 -3.18 -5.86
N VAL A 99 20.35 -2.01 -6.45
CA VAL A 99 20.11 -0.76 -5.73
C VAL A 99 18.72 -0.23 -6.04
N LEU A 100 17.92 -0.02 -4.99
CA LEU A 100 16.67 0.74 -5.03
C LEU A 100 16.85 2.04 -4.27
N THR A 101 16.62 3.16 -4.95
CA THR A 101 16.60 4.48 -4.34
C THR A 101 15.16 4.93 -4.20
N VAL A 102 14.80 5.45 -3.03
CA VAL A 102 13.46 5.94 -2.69
C VAL A 102 13.59 7.38 -2.22
N ASN A 103 12.87 8.31 -2.85
CA ASN A 103 12.88 9.73 -2.48
C ASN A 103 11.51 10.16 -1.97
N GLY A 104 11.48 10.80 -0.79
CA GLY A 104 10.27 11.38 -0.21
C GLY A 104 10.22 11.34 1.32
N SER A 105 9.01 11.25 1.87
CA SER A 105 8.74 11.08 3.31
C SER A 105 7.89 9.84 3.53
N ALA A 106 8.49 8.78 4.08
CA ALA A 106 7.84 7.47 4.20
C ALA A 106 8.48 6.60 5.28
N PHE A 107 7.78 5.54 5.64
CA PHE A 107 8.30 4.38 6.35
C PHE A 107 8.48 3.25 5.35
N ILE A 108 9.62 2.57 5.41
CA ILE A 108 10.02 1.52 4.47
C ILE A 108 10.19 0.22 5.24
N ILE A 109 9.60 -0.86 4.74
CA ILE A 109 9.81 -2.22 5.24
C ILE A 109 10.19 -3.10 4.06
N VAL A 110 11.23 -3.90 4.20
CA VAL A 110 11.67 -4.84 3.17
C VAL A 110 11.25 -6.26 3.58
N TYR A 111 10.70 -7.00 2.64
CA TYR A 111 10.32 -8.40 2.79
C TYR A 111 11.09 -9.25 1.77
N LYS A 112 11.59 -10.41 2.20
CA LYS A 112 12.24 -11.41 1.34
C LYS A 112 11.23 -12.50 0.99
N THR A 113 10.51 -12.28 -0.11
CA THR A 113 9.49 -13.21 -0.64
C THR A 113 9.21 -12.85 -2.11
N THR A 114 8.76 -13.82 -2.90
CA THR A 114 8.27 -13.61 -4.28
C THR A 114 6.74 -13.47 -4.35
N GLU A 115 6.06 -13.74 -3.24
CA GLU A 115 4.60 -13.84 -3.15
C GLU A 115 4.02 -12.88 -2.11
N CYS A 116 2.80 -12.40 -2.37
CA CYS A 116 1.96 -11.69 -1.43
C CYS A 116 0.80 -12.62 -1.00
N PRO A 117 0.33 -12.63 0.26
CA PRO A 117 0.44 -11.63 1.34
C PRO A 117 1.85 -11.45 1.94
N LEU A 118 2.21 -10.21 2.27
CA LEU A 118 3.43 -9.89 3.01
C LEU A 118 3.17 -10.05 4.51
N ASN A 119 3.95 -10.91 5.15
CA ASN A 119 3.82 -11.24 6.57
C ASN A 119 5.11 -10.92 7.33
N THR A 120 5.00 -10.88 8.66
CA THR A 120 6.11 -10.51 9.55
C THR A 120 7.25 -11.54 9.54
N SER A 121 6.95 -12.81 9.26
CA SER A 121 7.97 -13.87 9.10
C SER A 121 8.85 -13.68 7.87
N ASN A 122 8.39 -12.92 6.87
CA ASN A 122 9.12 -12.66 5.64
C ASN A 122 9.92 -11.35 5.70
N ILE A 123 9.95 -10.63 6.83
CA ILE A 123 10.71 -9.38 6.94
C ILE A 123 12.20 -9.65 6.69
N ALA A 124 12.77 -8.91 5.75
CA ALA A 124 14.15 -9.04 5.39
C ALA A 124 15.06 -8.50 6.50
N THR A 125 16.19 -9.14 6.71
CA THR A 125 17.16 -8.76 7.74
C THR A 125 18.15 -7.73 7.19
N ILE A 126 18.25 -6.58 7.87
CA ILE A 126 19.24 -5.53 7.56
C ILE A 126 20.65 -6.11 7.75
N THR A 127 21.61 -5.63 6.97
CA THR A 127 23.02 -6.07 6.83
C THR A 127 23.22 -7.38 6.10
N THR A 128 22.40 -8.41 6.35
CA THR A 128 22.59 -9.73 5.73
C THR A 128 21.89 -9.88 4.38
N GLN A 129 20.74 -9.23 4.19
CA GLN A 129 19.94 -9.34 2.96
C GLN A 129 19.89 -8.01 2.20
N TYR A 130 19.91 -6.89 2.94
CA TYR A 130 20.02 -5.56 2.37
C TYR A 130 20.64 -4.59 3.38
N THR A 131 21.19 -3.50 2.88
CA THR A 131 21.55 -2.31 3.68
C THR A 131 20.72 -1.14 3.23
N ILE A 132 20.43 -0.22 4.14
CA ILE A 132 19.73 1.02 3.83
C ILE A 132 20.50 2.21 4.39
N THR A 133 20.61 3.26 3.59
CA THR A 133 21.21 4.55 3.98
C THR A 133 20.23 5.67 3.68
N GLY A 134 20.47 6.87 4.23
CA GLY A 134 19.65 8.04 3.92
C GLY A 134 18.31 8.09 4.65
N GLY A 135 18.26 7.58 5.88
CA GLY A 135 17.12 7.65 6.79
C GLY A 135 17.54 7.21 8.20
N SER A 136 16.59 6.77 9.01
CA SER A 136 16.87 6.25 10.36
C SER A 136 15.93 5.09 10.70
N ASP A 137 16.44 4.10 11.44
CA ASP A 137 15.61 3.05 12.02
C ASP A 137 14.47 3.68 12.84
N SER A 138 13.27 3.16 12.69
CA SER A 138 12.10 3.71 13.35
C SER A 138 11.11 2.62 13.72
N SER A 139 10.74 2.60 15.00
CA SER A 139 9.67 1.76 15.55
C SER A 139 8.36 2.53 15.77
N SER A 140 8.29 3.82 15.40
CA SER A 140 7.16 4.69 15.76
C SER A 140 5.87 4.33 15.02
N GLU A 141 5.98 3.86 13.78
CA GLU A 141 4.83 3.37 13.01
C GLU A 141 4.84 1.85 12.85
N PHE A 142 6.03 1.26 12.62
CA PHE A 142 6.19 -0.19 12.51
C PHE A 142 7.50 -0.62 13.18
N PRO A 143 7.55 -1.71 13.95
CA PRO A 143 8.74 -2.14 14.71
C PRO A 143 10.01 -2.40 13.88
N SER A 144 9.88 -2.67 12.58
CA SER A 144 10.99 -2.99 11.67
C SER A 144 11.03 -2.08 10.46
N SER A 145 10.59 -0.82 10.61
CA SER A 145 10.62 0.15 9.52
C SER A 145 11.84 1.06 9.56
N TYR A 146 12.19 1.57 8.40
CA TYR A 146 13.13 2.66 8.23
C TYR A 146 12.38 3.92 7.83
N LYS A 147 12.62 5.03 8.53
CA LYS A 147 11.95 6.30 8.27
C LYS A 147 12.85 7.20 7.40
N ILE A 148 12.25 7.77 6.37
CA ILE A 148 12.81 8.89 5.60
C ILE A 148 11.93 10.13 5.79
N ALA A 149 12.54 11.30 5.94
CA ALA A 149 11.85 12.57 6.08
C ALA A 149 12.39 13.60 5.07
N ASN A 150 11.66 13.76 3.96
CA ASN A 150 12.01 14.65 2.86
C ASN A 150 13.45 14.46 2.35
N GLN A 151 13.83 13.21 2.16
CA GLN A 151 15.19 12.82 1.80
C GLN A 151 15.19 11.57 0.91
N THR A 152 16.37 11.22 0.43
CA THR A 152 16.59 10.03 -0.38
C THR A 152 17.16 8.91 0.48
N ALA A 153 16.48 7.75 0.51
CA ALA A 153 17.07 6.51 0.99
C ALA A 153 17.58 5.66 -0.15
N THR A 154 18.70 4.98 0.08
CA THR A 154 19.29 4.02 -0.85
C THR A 154 19.30 2.65 -0.18
N LEU A 155 18.57 1.70 -0.76
CA LEU A 155 18.58 0.29 -0.40
C LEU A 155 19.53 -0.44 -1.33
N THR A 156 20.54 -1.11 -0.78
CA THR A 156 21.43 -2.00 -1.52
C THR A 156 21.15 -3.42 -1.06
N PHE A 157 20.76 -4.30 -1.97
CA PHE A 157 20.48 -5.69 -1.65
C PHE A 157 21.78 -6.48 -1.74
N ASN A 158 22.16 -7.13 -0.64
CA ASN A 158 23.47 -7.78 -0.47
C ASN A 158 23.37 -9.31 -0.39
N GLY A 159 22.14 -9.84 -0.40
CA GLY A 159 21.88 -11.28 -0.30
C GLY A 159 22.06 -12.03 -1.62
N ALA A 160 22.02 -13.37 -1.55
CA ALA A 160 21.90 -14.20 -2.75
C ALA A 160 20.68 -13.78 -3.59
N ALA A 161 20.79 -13.95 -4.91
CA ALA A 161 19.75 -13.54 -5.85
C ALA A 161 18.38 -14.07 -5.42
N GLY A 162 17.37 -13.19 -5.41
CA GLY A 162 16.07 -13.52 -4.85
C GLY A 162 15.02 -12.43 -5.03
N GLY A 163 13.77 -12.81 -4.76
CA GLY A 163 12.64 -11.89 -4.78
C GLY A 163 12.50 -11.10 -3.49
N TYR A 164 12.24 -9.81 -3.63
CA TYR A 164 11.95 -8.91 -2.52
C TYR A 164 10.70 -8.07 -2.81
N TYR A 165 10.02 -7.69 -1.73
CA TYR A 165 9.03 -6.61 -1.74
C TYR A 165 9.52 -5.48 -0.84
N VAL A 166 9.50 -4.25 -1.37
CA VAL A 166 9.72 -3.04 -0.59
C VAL A 166 8.38 -2.37 -0.37
N PHE A 167 7.86 -2.47 0.84
CA PHE A 167 6.66 -1.80 1.27
C PHE A 167 6.98 -0.36 1.68
N ILE A 168 6.23 0.59 1.13
CA ILE A 168 6.39 2.02 1.35
C ILE A 168 5.08 2.53 1.93
N TYR A 169 5.19 3.19 3.07
CA TYR A 169 4.09 3.82 3.78
C TYR A 169 4.38 5.33 3.89
N ALA A 170 3.84 6.10 2.96
CA ALA A 170 4.01 7.53 2.90
C ALA A 170 2.91 8.23 3.72
N GLN A 171 3.35 9.02 4.70
CA GLN A 171 2.46 9.83 5.52
C GLN A 171 2.39 11.24 4.92
N PRO A 172 1.32 11.60 4.19
CA PRO A 172 1.12 12.97 3.77
C PRO A 172 1.00 13.86 5.01
N SER A 173 1.76 14.94 5.06
CA SER A 173 1.70 15.93 6.14
C SER A 173 1.43 17.30 5.54
N LYS A 174 0.54 18.06 6.19
CA LYS A 174 0.29 19.49 5.93
C LYS A 174 0.12 19.85 4.44
N GLY A 175 -0.68 19.08 3.70
CA GLY A 175 -0.98 19.35 2.29
C GLY A 175 0.12 18.97 1.29
N GLN A 176 1.17 18.28 1.72
CA GLN A 176 2.16 17.72 0.80
C GLN A 176 1.65 16.43 0.14
N SER A 177 1.88 16.31 -1.16
CA SER A 177 1.65 15.07 -1.91
C SER A 177 2.53 13.96 -1.34
N ALA A 178 1.94 12.79 -1.12
CA ALA A 178 2.67 11.57 -0.74
C ALA A 178 3.46 10.97 -1.92
N ALA A 179 3.92 11.80 -2.85
CA ALA A 179 4.66 11.39 -4.04
C ALA A 179 6.02 10.83 -3.62
N VAL A 180 6.10 9.51 -3.54
CA VAL A 180 7.36 8.79 -3.41
C VAL A 180 7.83 8.42 -4.81
N ASN A 181 9.04 8.85 -5.15
CA ASN A 181 9.70 8.50 -6.40
C ASN A 181 10.71 7.39 -6.15
N TYR A 182 10.93 6.54 -7.15
CA TYR A 182 11.94 5.49 -7.05
C TYR A 182 12.82 5.41 -8.30
N THR A 183 14.06 5.02 -8.09
CA THR A 183 14.96 4.58 -9.16
C THR A 183 15.54 3.23 -8.80
N PHE A 184 15.54 2.32 -9.75
CA PHE A 184 16.01 0.95 -9.57
C PHE A 184 17.11 0.66 -10.57
N SER A 185 18.25 0.22 -10.05
CA SER A 185 19.37 -0.31 -10.81
C SER A 185 19.56 -1.76 -10.35
N PRO A 186 19.23 -2.77 -11.15
CA PRO A 186 19.60 -4.16 -10.87
C PRO A 186 21.11 -4.26 -10.63
#